data_AF-A0A965B8N9-F1
#
_entry.id   AF-A0A965B8N9-F1
#
_cell.length_a   1.000
_cell.length_b   1.000
_cell.length_c   1.000
_cell.angle_alpha   90.00
_cell.angle_beta   90.00
_cell.angle_gamma   90.00
#
_symmetry.space_group_name_H-M   'P 1'
#
loop_
_entity.id
_entity.type
_entity.pdbx_description
1 polymer ?
#
loop_
_entity_poly.entity_id
_entity_poly.type
_entity_poly.pdbx_seq_one_letter_code
_entity_poly.pdbx_strand_id
1 'polypeptide(L)'
;MVGDLEWVARMSDKARAQANGTIGEYIYPCPADKRCLEALELDPEAFKAIAVAAHGDDDLLHAVKSASPAIREGRHEFSIARK
;
A
#
# COMPACT_ATOMS: atom_id res chain seq x y z
N MET A 1 10.37 3.77 -13.73
CA MET A 1 10.11 3.17 -12.40
C MET A 1 8.71 3.58 -12.00
N VAL A 2 7.87 2.65 -11.52
CA VAL A 2 6.58 3.01 -10.91
C VAL A 2 6.90 3.67 -9.57
N GLY A 3 6.34 4.84 -9.30
CA GLY A 3 6.58 5.56 -8.05
C GLY A 3 5.96 4.84 -6.87
N ASP A 4 6.47 5.06 -5.65
CA ASP A 4 5.99 4.36 -4.45
C ASP A 4 4.49 4.60 -4.21
N LEU A 5 4.01 5.82 -4.53
CA LEU A 5 2.59 6.17 -4.45
C LEU A 5 1.72 5.39 -5.44
N GLU A 6 2.20 5.22 -6.68
CA GLU A 6 1.52 4.44 -7.72
C GLU A 6 1.47 2.95 -7.32
N TRP A 7 2.54 2.46 -6.68
CA TRP A 7 2.57 1.09 -6.19
C TRP A 7 1.61 0.85 -5.02
N VAL A 8 1.50 1.81 -4.08
CA VAL A 8 0.53 1.74 -2.97
C VAL A 8 -0.90 1.63 -3.50
N ALA A 9 -1.29 2.45 -4.47
CA ALA A 9 -2.63 2.37 -5.08
C ALA A 9 -2.89 0.98 -5.68
N ARG A 10 -1.96 0.47 -6.51
CA ARG A 10 -2.06 -0.86 -7.11
C ARG A 10 -2.11 -1.98 -6.07
N MET A 11 -1.33 -1.86 -4.99
CA MET A 11 -1.29 -2.82 -3.90
C MET A 11 -2.61 -2.83 -3.12
N SER A 12 -3.22 -1.67 -2.91
CA SER A 12 -4.53 -1.54 -2.26
C SER A 12 -5.65 -2.19 -3.06
N ASP A 13 -5.65 -2.07 -4.39
CA ASP A 13 -6.62 -2.77 -5.24
C ASP A 13 -6.53 -4.28 -5.08
N LYS A 14 -5.29 -4.82 -5.01
CA LYS A 14 -5.08 -6.25 -4.78
C LYS A 14 -5.53 -6.68 -3.39
N ALA A 15 -5.25 -5.88 -2.35
CA ALA A 15 -5.70 -6.14 -0.99
C ALA A 15 -7.24 -6.19 -0.89
N ARG A 16 -7.93 -5.22 -1.50
CA ARG A 16 -9.40 -5.16 -1.59
C ARG A 16 -9.96 -6.34 -2.37
N ALA A 17 -9.37 -6.68 -3.51
CA ALA A 17 -9.79 -7.83 -4.31
C ALA A 17 -9.60 -9.15 -3.56
N GLN A 18 -8.51 -9.31 -2.79
CA GLN A 18 -8.32 -10.49 -1.94
C GLN A 18 -9.38 -10.57 -0.85
N ALA A 19 -9.68 -9.47 -0.16
CA ALA A 19 -10.71 -9.41 0.87
C ALA A 19 -12.11 -9.75 0.32
N ASN A 20 -12.40 -9.31 -0.91
CA ASN A 20 -13.67 -9.56 -1.58
C ASN A 20 -13.72 -10.91 -2.34
N GLY A 21 -12.67 -11.73 -2.29
CA GLY A 21 -12.61 -13.00 -3.02
C GLY A 21 -12.59 -12.86 -4.56
N THR A 22 -12.21 -11.69 -5.08
CA THR A 22 -12.22 -11.33 -6.51
C THR A 22 -10.82 -11.12 -7.10
N ILE A 23 -9.77 -11.55 -6.40
CA ILE A 23 -8.37 -11.32 -6.78
C ILE A 23 -7.93 -12.02 -8.07
N GLY A 24 -8.62 -13.11 -8.46
CA GLY A 24 -8.26 -13.88 -9.66
C GLY A 24 -6.85 -14.45 -9.57
N GLU A 25 -6.04 -14.21 -10.61
CA GLU A 25 -4.64 -14.68 -10.70
C GLU A 25 -3.63 -13.75 -9.99
N TYR A 26 -4.06 -12.58 -9.52
CA TYR A 26 -3.18 -11.70 -8.77
C TYR A 26 -2.85 -12.29 -7.41
N ILE A 27 -1.65 -12.00 -6.91
CA ILE A 27 -1.19 -12.46 -5.58
C ILE A 27 -0.99 -11.26 -4.67
N TYR A 28 -1.62 -11.27 -3.50
CA TYR A 28 -1.39 -10.31 -2.44
C TYR A 28 -0.95 -11.03 -1.15
N PRO A 29 0.16 -10.60 -0.51
CA PRO A 29 1.19 -9.70 -1.03
C PRO A 29 2.14 -10.40 -2.02
N CYS A 30 2.41 -9.82 -3.20
CA CYS A 30 3.44 -10.31 -4.12
C CYS A 30 4.85 -9.83 -3.71
N PRO A 31 5.95 -10.32 -4.33
CA PRO A 31 7.31 -9.89 -3.96
C PRO A 31 7.55 -8.38 -4.01
N ALA A 32 6.90 -7.66 -4.94
CA ALA A 32 7.02 -6.21 -5.02
C ALA A 32 6.17 -5.49 -3.95
N ASP A 33 4.99 -6.01 -3.61
CA ASP A 33 4.19 -5.52 -2.47
C ASP A 33 4.98 -5.65 -1.16
N LYS A 34 5.63 -6.79 -0.95
CA LYS A 34 6.46 -7.04 0.24
C LYS A 34 7.58 -6.01 0.37
N ARG A 35 8.29 -5.70 -0.71
CA ARG A 35 9.34 -4.67 -0.71
C ARG A 35 8.79 -3.27 -0.38
N CYS A 36 7.62 -2.92 -0.91
CA CYS A 36 6.96 -1.66 -0.59
C CYS A 36 6.56 -1.61 0.89
N LEU A 37 5.95 -2.67 1.42
CA LEU A 37 5.56 -2.79 2.82
C LEU A 37 6.77 -2.78 3.77
N GLU A 38 7.88 -3.42 3.41
CA GLU A 38 9.15 -3.37 4.12
C GLU A 38 9.70 -1.94 4.19
N ALA A 39 9.69 -1.20 3.07
CA ALA A 39 10.13 0.19 3.03
C ALA A 39 9.23 1.12 3.87
N LEU A 40 7.94 0.80 3.95
CA LEU A 40 6.96 1.51 4.78
C LEU A 40 6.94 1.04 6.23
N GLU A 41 7.69 -0.02 6.58
CA GLU A 41 7.65 -0.67 7.90
C GLU A 41 6.21 -1.05 8.31
N LEU A 42 5.44 -1.59 7.36
CA LEU A 42 4.04 -2.00 7.55
C LEU A 42 3.87 -3.51 7.42
N ASP A 43 3.03 -4.08 8.28
CA ASP A 43 2.59 -5.47 8.16
C ASP A 43 1.57 -5.64 7.00
N PRO A 44 1.63 -6.73 6.21
CA PRO A 44 0.70 -6.94 5.10
C PRO A 44 -0.78 -7.06 5.51
N GLU A 45 -1.09 -7.64 6.66
CA GLU A 45 -2.48 -7.73 7.14
C GLU A 45 -2.95 -6.39 7.68
N ALA A 46 -2.08 -5.63 8.36
CA ALA A 46 -2.38 -4.27 8.78
C ALA A 46 -2.66 -3.35 7.56
N PHE A 47 -1.84 -3.42 6.52
CA PHE A 47 -2.08 -2.69 5.28
C PHE A 47 -3.39 -3.12 4.60
N LYS A 48 -3.68 -4.42 4.58
CA LYS A 48 -4.94 -4.92 4.00
C LYS A 48 -6.15 -4.38 4.73
N ALA A 49 -6.13 -4.32 6.06
CA ALA A 49 -7.19 -3.73 6.85
C ALA A 49 -7.38 -2.23 6.52
N ILE A 50 -6.29 -1.49 6.38
CA ILE A 50 -6.30 -0.08 5.93
C ILE A 50 -6.93 0.05 4.54
N ALA A 51 -6.49 -0.77 3.59
CA ALA A 51 -6.97 -0.72 2.21
C ALA A 51 -8.46 -1.04 2.09
N VAL A 52 -8.97 -1.96 2.90
CA VAL A 52 -10.40 -2.31 2.96
C VAL A 52 -11.23 -1.22 3.63
N ALA A 53 -10.70 -0.56 4.66
CA ALA A 53 -11.40 0.49 5.39
C ALA A 53 -11.42 1.84 4.64
N ALA A 54 -10.44 2.11 3.79
CA ALA A 54 -10.28 3.41 3.14
C ALA A 54 -11.38 3.70 2.10
N HIS A 55 -11.98 4.89 2.17
CA HIS A 55 -13.06 5.37 1.29
C HIS A 55 -12.59 6.13 0.05
N GLY A 56 -11.35 5.91 -0.39
CA GLY A 56 -10.75 6.54 -1.56
C GLY A 56 -9.23 6.63 -1.44
N ASP A 57 -8.59 7.25 -2.43
CA ASP A 57 -7.13 7.35 -2.49
C ASP A 57 -6.55 8.31 -1.45
N ASP A 58 -7.24 9.43 -1.17
CA ASP A 58 -6.81 10.39 -0.15
C ASP A 58 -6.87 9.79 1.25
N ASP A 59 -7.93 9.06 1.56
CA ASP A 59 -8.12 8.38 2.85
C ASP A 59 -7.12 7.24 3.01
N LEU A 60 -6.91 6.45 1.96
CA LEU A 60 -5.87 5.43 1.91
C LEU A 60 -4.50 6.03 2.18
N LEU A 61 -4.15 7.12 1.48
CA LEU A 61 -2.87 7.79 1.64
C LEU A 61 -2.70 8.32 3.05
N HIS A 62 -3.73 8.94 3.62
CA HIS A 62 -3.71 9.43 4.99
C HIS A 62 -3.50 8.29 6.00
N ALA A 63 -4.27 7.21 5.87
CA ALA A 63 -4.19 6.06 6.76
C ALA A 63 -2.83 5.35 6.67
N VAL A 64 -2.27 5.18 5.46
CA VAL A 64 -0.94 4.61 5.25
C VAL A 64 0.15 5.50 5.87
N LYS A 65 0.09 6.82 5.65
CA LYS A 65 1.02 7.78 6.28
C LYS A 65 0.95 7.74 7.81
N SER A 66 -0.26 7.60 8.38
CA SER A 66 -0.46 7.52 9.82
C SER A 66 -0.02 6.17 10.42
N ALA A 67 -0.11 5.09 9.65
CA ALA A 67 0.26 3.75 10.10
C ALA A 67 1.76 3.47 9.94
N SER A 68 2.42 4.04 8.93
CA SER A 68 3.83 3.78 8.60
C SER A 68 4.78 4.50 9.58
N PRO A 69 5.59 3.77 10.36
CA PRO A 69 6.65 4.37 11.17
C PRO A 69 7.70 5.06 10.31
N ALA A 70 8.08 4.44 9.19
CA ALA A 70 9.06 4.98 8.26
C ALA A 70 8.69 6.38 7.75
N ILE A 71 7.40 6.62 7.44
CA ILE A 71 6.93 7.94 7.03
C ILE A 71 6.87 8.91 8.21
N ARG A 72 6.30 8.48 9.35
CA ARG A 72 6.12 9.33 10.53
C ARG A 72 7.43 9.86 11.09
N GLU A 73 8.47 9.06 11.01
CA GLU A 73 9.81 9.38 11.50
C GLU A 73 10.70 9.98 10.40
N GLY A 74 10.16 10.22 9.19
CA GLY A 74 10.88 10.85 8.09
C GLY A 74 11.97 9.99 7.45
N ARG A 75 11.94 8.67 7.64
CA ARG A 75 12.86 7.71 7.00
C ARG A 75 12.46 7.40 5.55
N HIS A 76 11.18 7.59 5.20
CA HIS A 76 10.65 7.34 3.88
C HIS A 76 9.71 8.47 3.44
N GLU A 77 9.80 8.87 2.18
CA GLU A 77 8.90 9.82 1.54
C GLU A 77 8.37 9.20 0.25
N PHE A 78 7.07 9.34 0.00
CA PHE A 78 6.47 8.87 -1.24
C PHE A 78 7.03 9.66 -2.43
N SER A 79 7.75 8.97 -3.30
CA SER A 79 8.16 9.53 -4.58
C SER A 79 7.04 9.34 -5.62
N ILE A 80 6.66 10.43 -6.27
CA ILE A 80 5.85 10.39 -7.49
C ILE A 80 6.83 10.16 -8.65
N ALA A 81 6.61 9.11 -9.45
CA ALA A 81 7.36 8.93 -10.68
C ALA A 81 7.06 10.10 -11.64
N ARG A 82 7.97 11.08 -11.69
CA ARG A 82 7.98 12.07 -12.78
C ARG A 82 8.47 11.36 -14.05
N LYS A 83 7.66 11.43 -15.10
CA LYS A 83 8.02 11.02 -16.46
C LYS A 83 9.17 11.86 -17.00
#